data_AF-X1D326-F1
#
_entry.id   AF-X1D326-F1
#
_cell.length_a   1.000
_cell.length_b   1.000
_cell.length_c   1.000
_cell.angle_alpha   90.00
_cell.angle_beta   90.00
_cell.angle_gamma   90.00
#
_symmetry.space_group_name_H-M   'P 1'
#
loop_
_entity.id
_entity.type
_entity.pdbx_description
1 polymer ?
#
loop_
_entity_poly.entity_id
_entity_poly.type
_entity_poly.pdbx_seq_one_letter_code
_entity_poly.pdbx_strand_id
1 'polypeptide(L)'
;MVGATDTILPYARDYITIIFYGSVFRSFAMSTNNLIRAEGNAKVAMISMFIGAGSNIILDPILIFVFKLGIKGAALATIIAQFFAFLYIMRYLYSGKSSLRVGFHHLKPRISIIKEIVTVGMASFFRHISGGIAGIIINTSLSILGGDVALIIVGILQRVIMFVFMPLFGVVQGMQPIIG
;
A
#
# COMPACT_ATOMS: atom_id res chain seq x y z
N MET A 1 1.25 -1.82 -19.27
CA MET A 1 0.33 -1.76 -20.43
C MET A 1 0.70 -0.62 -21.36
N VAL A 2 1.15 0.53 -20.84
CA VAL A 2 1.94 1.50 -21.61
C VAL A 2 3.43 1.18 -21.42
N GLY A 3 4.20 1.03 -22.50
CA GLY A 3 5.66 0.84 -22.46
C GLY A 3 6.21 -0.57 -22.15
N ALA A 4 5.38 -1.62 -22.13
CA ALA A 4 5.85 -2.99 -21.92
C ALA A 4 6.03 -3.70 -23.28
N THR A 5 7.23 -4.26 -23.52
CA THR A 5 7.52 -5.14 -24.68
C THR A 5 6.63 -6.39 -24.63
N ASP A 6 6.30 -6.99 -25.78
CA ASP A 6 5.40 -8.16 -25.90
C ASP A 6 5.78 -9.34 -24.99
N THR A 7 7.05 -9.46 -24.64
CA THR A 7 7.60 -10.48 -23.74
C THR A 7 7.26 -10.26 -22.26
N ILE A 8 7.09 -9.01 -21.82
CA ILE A 8 6.83 -8.65 -20.41
C ILE A 8 5.32 -8.50 -20.15
N LEU A 9 4.55 -8.19 -21.19
CA LEU A 9 3.11 -7.97 -21.11
C LEU A 9 2.32 -9.12 -20.44
N PRO A 10 2.54 -10.42 -20.75
CA PRO A 10 1.85 -11.51 -20.07
C PRO A 10 2.21 -11.62 -18.58
N TYR A 11 3.48 -11.42 -18.21
CA TYR A 11 3.90 -11.40 -16.81
C TYR A 11 3.30 -10.24 -16.03
N ALA A 12 3.25 -9.05 -16.63
CA ALA A 12 2.63 -7.88 -16.03
C ALA A 12 1.11 -8.07 -15.84
N ARG A 13 0.43 -8.70 -16.81
CA ARG A 13 -1.00 -9.01 -16.70
C ARG A 13 -1.27 -9.97 -15.55
N ASP A 14 -0.54 -11.07 -15.48
CA ASP A 14 -0.71 -12.06 -14.43
C ASP A 14 -0.44 -11.49 -13.03
N TYR A 15 0.62 -10.68 -12.90
CA TYR A 15 0.93 -9.99 -11.65
C TYR A 15 -0.20 -9.06 -11.20
N ILE A 16 -0.68 -8.20 -12.10
CA ILE A 16 -1.73 -7.23 -11.81
C ILE A 16 -3.05 -7.93 -11.48
N THR A 17 -3.43 -8.96 -12.24
CA THR A 17 -4.67 -9.73 -11.98
C THR A 17 -4.65 -10.34 -10.60
N ILE A 18 -3.54 -10.98 -10.20
CA ILE A 18 -3.39 -11.54 -8.85
C ILE A 18 -3.53 -10.43 -7.80
N ILE A 19 -2.76 -9.34 -7.92
CA ILE A 19 -2.82 -8.21 -6.97
C ILE A 19 -4.21 -7.59 -6.88
N PHE A 20 -4.97 -7.53 -7.98
CA PHE A 20 -6.32 -7.01 -7.98
C PHE A 20 -7.24 -7.80 -7.05
N TYR A 21 -7.15 -9.14 -7.05
CA TYR A 21 -7.91 -9.97 -6.11
C TYR A 21 -7.52 -9.71 -4.65
N GLY A 22 -6.24 -9.44 -4.38
CA GLY A 22 -5.77 -9.10 -3.03
C GLY A 22 -5.95 -7.64 -2.61
N SER A 23 -6.40 -6.77 -3.52
CA SER A 23 -6.54 -5.33 -3.27
C SER A 23 -7.51 -5.03 -2.14
N VAL A 24 -8.52 -5.88 -1.93
CA VAL A 24 -9.50 -5.76 -0.84
C VAL A 24 -8.80 -5.88 0.52
N PHE A 25 -7.96 -6.89 0.71
CA PHE A 25 -7.20 -7.08 1.96
C PHE A 25 -6.24 -5.92 2.20
N ARG A 26 -5.54 -5.47 1.16
CA ARG A 26 -4.62 -4.35 1.26
C ARG A 26 -5.33 -3.05 1.62
N SER A 27 -6.48 -2.79 1.00
CA SER A 27 -7.28 -1.58 1.25
C SER A 27 -7.84 -1.57 2.67
N PHE A 28 -8.35 -2.72 3.13
CA PHE A 28 -8.82 -2.88 4.50
C PHE A 28 -7.67 -2.70 5.50
N ALA A 29 -6.56 -3.44 5.31
CA ALA A 29 -5.40 -3.36 6.19
C ALA A 29 -4.90 -1.92 6.28
N MET A 30 -4.77 -1.20 5.17
CA MET A 30 -4.31 0.19 5.16
C MET A 30 -5.32 1.15 5.82
N SER A 31 -6.61 1.03 5.52
CA SER A 31 -7.66 1.88 6.09
C SER A 31 -7.74 1.71 7.61
N THR A 32 -7.80 0.47 8.10
CA THR A 32 -7.85 0.19 9.53
C THR A 32 -6.54 0.54 10.22
N ASN A 33 -5.39 0.37 9.56
CA ASN A 33 -4.10 0.76 10.12
C ASN A 33 -4.00 2.29 10.31
N ASN A 34 -4.55 3.09 9.39
CA ASN A 34 -4.71 4.54 9.58
C ASN A 34 -5.66 4.87 10.74
N LEU A 35 -6.76 4.11 10.88
CA LEU A 35 -7.74 4.29 11.96
C LEU A 35 -7.15 3.98 13.34
N ILE A 36 -6.45 2.85 13.48
CA ILE A 36 -5.75 2.45 14.71
C ILE A 36 -4.70 3.50 15.11
N ARG A 37 -4.02 4.11 14.13
CA ARG A 37 -3.12 5.24 14.39
C ARG A 37 -3.89 6.47 14.90
N ALA A 38 -5.01 6.81 14.27
CA ALA A 38 -5.85 7.93 14.69
C ALA A 38 -6.41 7.75 16.12
N GLU A 39 -6.64 6.51 16.57
CA GLU A 39 -6.99 6.20 17.98
C GLU A 39 -5.80 6.37 18.96
N GLY A 40 -4.59 6.66 18.47
CA GLY A 40 -3.37 6.76 19.28
C GLY A 40 -2.62 5.44 19.47
N ASN A 41 -3.13 4.30 18.98
CA ASN A 41 -2.45 3.00 19.13
C ASN A 41 -1.46 2.72 17.99
N ALA A 42 -0.48 3.61 17.83
CA ALA A 42 0.56 3.48 16.81
C ALA A 42 1.36 2.15 16.91
N LYS A 43 1.48 1.58 18.11
CA LYS A 43 2.19 0.31 18.34
C LYS A 43 1.52 -0.87 17.63
N VAL A 44 0.20 -0.98 17.72
CA VAL A 44 -0.54 -2.05 17.03
C VAL A 44 -0.49 -1.86 15.52
N ALA A 45 -0.63 -0.62 15.04
CA ALA A 45 -0.47 -0.31 13.63
C ALA A 45 0.93 -0.73 13.13
N MET A 46 1.98 -0.43 13.88
CA MET A 46 3.35 -0.80 13.56
C MET A 46 3.54 -2.33 13.53
N ILE A 47 3.03 -3.07 14.53
CA ILE A 47 3.13 -4.53 14.56
C ILE A 47 2.44 -5.17 13.35
N SER A 48 1.26 -4.66 12.96
CA SER A 48 0.56 -5.19 11.77
C SER A 48 1.37 -4.99 10.48
N MET A 49 2.08 -3.87 10.35
CA MET A 49 2.98 -3.61 9.22
C MET A 49 4.19 -4.53 9.24
N PHE A 50 4.77 -4.79 10.41
CA PHE A 50 5.86 -5.76 10.57
C PHE A 50 5.43 -7.19 10.25
N ILE A 51 4.22 -7.60 10.63
CA ILE A 51 3.69 -8.92 10.28
C ILE A 51 3.55 -9.03 8.76
N GLY A 52 3.00 -8.01 8.10
CA GLY A 52 2.89 -7.98 6.65
C GLY A 52 4.25 -8.02 5.97
N ALA A 53 5.15 -7.09 6.29
CA ALA A 53 6.49 -7.02 5.70
C ALA A 53 7.32 -8.28 5.98
N GLY A 54 7.31 -8.76 7.23
CA GLY A 54 8.04 -9.97 7.63
C GLY A 54 7.51 -11.22 6.94
N SER A 55 6.18 -11.38 6.85
CA SER A 55 5.58 -12.49 6.10
C SER A 55 5.96 -12.40 4.62
N ASN A 56 5.98 -11.21 4.03
CA ASN A 56 6.35 -11.02 2.63
C ASN A 56 7.82 -11.38 2.37
N ILE A 57 8.75 -10.92 3.22
CA ILE A 57 10.18 -11.24 3.13
C ILE A 57 10.44 -12.76 3.20
N ILE A 58 9.65 -13.49 3.98
CA ILE A 58 9.76 -14.95 4.11
C ILE A 58 9.11 -15.66 2.91
N LEU A 59 7.93 -15.22 2.50
CA LEU A 59 7.13 -15.86 1.45
C LEU A 59 7.70 -15.63 0.05
N ASP A 60 8.34 -14.48 -0.20
CA ASP A 60 8.90 -14.13 -1.50
C ASP A 60 9.93 -15.20 -1.95
N PRO A 61 11.02 -15.51 -1.20
CA PRO A 61 11.98 -16.54 -1.60
C PRO A 61 11.35 -17.93 -1.75
N ILE A 62 10.40 -18.28 -0.89
CA ILE A 62 9.71 -19.58 -0.93
C ILE A 62 8.91 -19.71 -2.23
N LEU A 63 8.05 -18.74 -2.52
CA LEU A 63 7.16 -18.80 -3.68
C LEU A 63 7.91 -18.57 -5.00
N ILE A 64 8.94 -17.73 -4.99
CA ILE A 64 9.74 -17.45 -6.19
C ILE A 64 10.69 -18.60 -6.51
N PHE A 65 11.50 -19.07 -5.54
CA PHE A 65 12.58 -20.03 -5.81
C PHE A 65 12.19 -21.49 -5.55
N VAL A 66 11.45 -21.79 -4.47
CA VAL A 66 11.07 -23.18 -4.14
C VAL A 66 9.95 -23.66 -5.05
N PHE A 67 8.88 -22.88 -5.16
CA PHE A 67 7.74 -23.21 -6.02
C PHE A 67 7.93 -22.80 -7.49
N LYS A 68 9.03 -22.11 -7.83
CA LYS A 68 9.37 -21.66 -9.19
C LYS A 68 8.24 -20.86 -9.87
N LEU A 69 7.44 -20.12 -9.10
CA LEU A 69 6.31 -19.34 -9.61
C LEU A 69 6.74 -17.98 -10.18
N GLY A 70 8.02 -17.61 -10.02
CA GLY A 70 8.58 -16.34 -10.52
C GLY A 70 7.75 -15.13 -10.08
N ILE A 71 7.37 -14.29 -11.04
CA ILE A 71 6.59 -13.06 -10.81
C ILE A 71 5.19 -13.34 -10.21
N LYS A 72 4.55 -14.47 -10.56
CA LYS A 72 3.27 -14.87 -9.95
C LYS A 72 3.43 -15.19 -8.48
N GLY A 73 4.55 -15.81 -8.12
CA GLY A 73 4.92 -16.11 -6.73
C GLY A 73 5.05 -14.86 -5.88
N ALA A 74 5.71 -13.82 -6.41
CA ALA A 74 5.84 -12.52 -5.73
C ALA A 74 4.47 -11.83 -5.52
N ALA A 75 3.57 -11.90 -6.50
CA ALA A 75 2.22 -11.37 -6.35
C ALA A 75 1.44 -12.10 -5.25
N LEU A 76 1.48 -13.44 -5.23
CA LEU A 76 0.82 -14.26 -4.22
C LEU A 76 1.39 -14.01 -2.82
N ALA A 77 2.73 -13.96 -2.69
CA ALA A 77 3.41 -13.64 -1.45
C ALA A 77 2.94 -12.31 -0.87
N THR A 78 2.79 -11.30 -1.72
CA THR A 78 2.29 -9.98 -1.32
C THR A 78 0.87 -10.06 -0.77
N ILE A 79 -0.03 -10.80 -1.41
CA ILE A 79 -1.43 -10.91 -0.97
C ILE A 79 -1.54 -11.68 0.33
N ILE A 80 -0.81 -12.79 0.45
CA ILE A 80 -0.80 -13.61 1.66
C ILE A 80 -0.23 -12.80 2.84
N ALA A 81 0.83 -12.02 2.61
CA ALA A 81 1.37 -11.10 3.60
C ALA A 81 0.35 -10.04 4.06
N GLN A 82 -0.36 -9.41 3.12
CA GLN A 82 -1.44 -8.46 3.44
C GLN A 82 -2.60 -9.14 4.16
N PHE A 83 -2.88 -10.41 3.84
CA PHE A 83 -3.89 -11.22 4.51
C PHE A 83 -3.50 -11.52 5.98
N PHE A 84 -2.23 -11.83 6.27
CA PHE A 84 -1.76 -11.98 7.65
C PHE A 84 -1.84 -10.67 8.45
N ALA A 85 -1.49 -9.54 7.83
CA ALA A 85 -1.66 -8.23 8.45
C ALA A 85 -3.14 -7.93 8.74
N PHE A 86 -4.03 -8.23 7.79
CA PHE A 86 -5.48 -8.13 7.94
C PHE A 86 -5.99 -8.99 9.11
N LEU A 87 -5.55 -10.24 9.21
CA LEU A 87 -5.98 -11.15 10.27
C LEU A 87 -5.56 -10.65 11.66
N TYR A 88 -4.34 -10.12 11.78
CA TYR A 88 -3.87 -9.50 13.02
C TYR A 88 -4.70 -8.27 13.41
N ILE A 89 -5.00 -7.40 12.45
CA ILE A 89 -5.83 -6.21 12.65
C ILE A 89 -7.24 -6.61 13.09
N MET A 90 -7.85 -7.61 12.43
CA MET A 90 -9.16 -8.13 12.83
C MET A 90 -9.14 -8.67 14.25
N ARG A 91 -8.13 -9.48 14.61
CA ARG A 91 -7.97 -9.97 15.98
C ARG A 91 -7.86 -8.83 16.98
N TYR A 92 -7.16 -7.75 16.65
CA TYR A 92 -7.08 -6.56 17.52
C TYR A 92 -8.44 -5.89 17.69
N LEU A 93 -9.18 -5.64 16.60
CA LEU A 93 -10.51 -5.02 16.66
C LEU A 93 -11.50 -5.85 17.50
N TYR A 94 -11.48 -7.17 17.38
CA TYR A 94 -12.36 -8.05 18.18
C TYR A 94 -11.87 -8.28 19.61
N SER A 95 -10.62 -7.97 19.94
CA SER A 95 -10.05 -8.20 21.28
C SER A 95 -10.54 -7.22 22.36
N GLY A 96 -11.37 -6.23 22.00
CA GLY A 96 -11.89 -5.21 22.92
C GLY A 96 -10.85 -4.18 23.37
N LYS A 97 -9.63 -4.23 22.81
CA LYS A 97 -8.53 -3.28 23.08
C LYS A 97 -8.53 -2.05 22.17
N SER A 98 -9.37 -2.04 21.13
CA SER A 98 -9.60 -0.87 20.27
C SER A 98 -10.60 0.06 20.91
N SER A 99 -10.40 1.37 20.76
CA SER A 99 -11.39 2.37 21.18
C SER A 99 -12.69 2.23 20.36
N LEU A 100 -12.59 1.72 19.13
CA LEU A 100 -13.70 1.31 18.29
C LEU A 100 -14.23 -0.09 18.64
N ARG A 101 -15.44 -0.13 19.21
CA ARG A 101 -16.21 -1.36 19.35
C ARG A 101 -16.87 -1.73 18.02
N VAL A 102 -16.16 -2.50 17.20
CA VAL A 102 -16.69 -3.06 15.96
C VAL A 102 -17.62 -4.23 16.29
N GLY A 103 -18.91 -3.92 16.45
CA GLY A 103 -19.98 -4.92 16.52
C GLY A 103 -20.63 -5.07 15.16
N PHE A 104 -20.94 -6.29 14.74
CA PHE A 104 -21.68 -6.55 13.49
C PHE A 104 -23.02 -5.77 13.40
N HIS A 105 -23.62 -5.46 14.55
CA HIS A 105 -24.83 -4.63 14.65
C HIS A 105 -24.63 -3.13 14.35
N HIS A 106 -23.39 -2.63 14.40
CA HIS A 106 -23.04 -1.23 14.09
C HIS A 106 -22.70 -1.00 12.61
N LEU A 107 -22.64 -2.05 11.79
CA LEU A 107 -22.30 -1.98 10.35
C LEU A 107 -23.47 -1.52 9.47
N LYS A 108 -24.32 -0.60 9.96
CA LYS A 108 -25.41 -0.03 9.15
C LYS A 108 -24.85 1.10 8.27
N PRO A 109 -24.94 1.00 6.93
CA PRO A 109 -24.43 2.04 6.05
C PRO A 109 -25.21 3.34 6.24
N ARG A 110 -24.52 4.38 6.71
CA ARG A 110 -25.09 5.73 6.85
C ARG A 110 -24.57 6.60 5.72
N ILE A 111 -25.44 6.95 4.77
CA ILE A 111 -25.08 7.71 3.56
C ILE A 111 -24.40 9.04 3.89
N SER A 112 -24.83 9.73 4.95
CA SER A 112 -24.20 10.98 5.39
C SER A 112 -22.73 10.80 5.77
N ILE A 113 -22.40 9.74 6.51
CA ILE A 113 -21.02 9.45 6.92
C ILE A 113 -20.20 9.02 5.69
N ILE A 114 -20.79 8.20 4.81
CA ILE A 114 -20.12 7.78 3.56
C ILE A 114 -19.76 9.00 2.70
N LYS A 115 -20.66 9.98 2.56
CA LYS A 115 -20.40 11.20 1.78
C LYS A 115 -19.25 12.02 2.37
N GLU A 116 -19.18 12.14 3.68
CA GLU A 116 -18.09 12.82 4.37
C GLU A 116 -16.75 12.12 4.14
N ILE A 117 -16.70 10.79 4.35
CA ILE A 117 -15.51 9.97 4.07
C ILE A 117 -15.06 10.11 2.62
N VAL A 118 -15.98 10.06 1.66
CA VAL A 118 -15.67 10.22 0.24
C VAL A 118 -15.13 11.61 -0.06
N THR A 119 -15.67 12.66 0.56
CA THR A 119 -15.21 14.04 0.35
C THR A 119 -13.78 14.23 0.84
N VAL A 120 -13.46 13.73 2.04
CA VAL A 120 -12.09 13.76 2.59
C VAL A 120 -11.15 12.86 1.79
N GLY A 121 -11.61 11.67 1.42
CA GLY A 121 -10.85 10.71 0.62
C GLY A 121 -10.53 11.21 -0.79
N MET A 122 -11.45 11.97 -1.41
CA MET A 122 -11.27 12.56 -2.74
C MET A 122 -10.07 13.51 -2.77
N ALA A 123 -9.88 14.35 -1.76
CA ALA A 123 -8.73 15.25 -1.70
C ALA A 123 -7.40 14.46 -1.72
N SER A 124 -7.32 13.39 -0.93
CA SER A 124 -6.14 12.51 -0.92
C SER A 124 -5.94 11.78 -2.25
N PHE A 125 -7.04 11.34 -2.86
CA PHE A 125 -7.03 10.68 -4.18
C PHE A 125 -6.49 11.61 -5.27
N PHE A 126 -6.98 12.85 -5.35
CA PHE A 126 -6.46 13.85 -6.30
C PHE A 126 -4.99 14.18 -6.05
N ARG A 127 -4.55 14.22 -4.79
CA ARG A 127 -3.12 14.39 -4.48
C ARG A 127 -2.27 13.26 -5.05
N HIS A 128 -2.71 12.01 -4.91
CA HIS A 128 -2.01 10.86 -5.48
C HIS A 128 -2.03 10.85 -7.01
N ILE A 129 -3.16 11.20 -7.64
CA ILE A 129 -3.27 11.33 -9.09
C ILE A 129 -2.35 12.43 -9.61
N SER A 130 -2.38 13.61 -9.00
CA SER A 130 -1.55 14.74 -9.41
C SER A 130 -0.06 14.39 -9.35
N GLY A 131 0.39 13.73 -8.27
CA GLY A 131 1.75 13.23 -8.16
C GLY A 131 2.09 12.17 -9.23
N GLY A 132 1.16 11.26 -9.53
CA GLY A 132 1.33 10.26 -10.59
C GLY A 132 1.44 10.89 -11.98
N ILE A 133 0.59 11.84 -12.31
CA ILE A 133 0.62 12.59 -13.58
C ILE A 133 1.92 13.37 -13.69
N ALA A 134 2.33 14.09 -12.64
CA ALA A 134 3.60 14.81 -12.62
C ALA A 134 4.78 13.84 -12.85
N GLY A 135 4.75 12.67 -12.22
CA GLY A 135 5.74 11.62 -12.45
C GLY A 135 5.77 11.12 -13.89
N ILE A 136 4.62 10.91 -14.53
CA ILE A 136 4.54 10.51 -15.94
C ILE A 136 5.11 11.59 -16.85
N ILE A 137 4.76 12.86 -16.62
CA ILE A 137 5.26 14.00 -17.41
C ILE A 137 6.78 14.10 -17.28
N ILE A 138 7.30 14.04 -16.05
CA ILE A 138 8.74 14.11 -15.78
C ILE A 138 9.46 12.96 -16.50
N ASN A 139 9.01 11.71 -16.32
CA ASN A 139 9.63 10.54 -16.95
C ASN A 139 9.54 10.61 -18.49
N THR A 140 8.40 11.02 -19.05
CA THR A 140 8.25 11.17 -20.51
C THR A 140 9.19 12.24 -21.07
N SER A 141 9.24 13.41 -20.43
CA SER A 141 10.15 14.49 -20.84
C SER A 141 11.61 14.09 -20.77
N LEU A 142 12.01 13.37 -19.71
CA LEU A 142 13.37 12.85 -19.55
C LEU A 142 13.71 11.77 -20.57
N SER A 143 12.75 10.91 -20.91
CA SER A 143 12.93 9.89 -21.96
C SER A 143 13.22 10.54 -23.32
N ILE A 144 12.55 11.64 -23.65
CA ILE A 144 12.72 12.36 -24.92
C ILE A 144 14.03 13.15 -24.94
N LEU A 145 14.39 13.81 -23.84
CA LEU A 145 15.53 14.74 -23.77
C LEU A 145 16.87 14.07 -23.41
N GLY A 146 16.83 13.01 -22.58
CA GLY A 146 18.03 12.40 -21.98
C GLY A 146 18.21 10.91 -22.25
N GLY A 147 17.29 10.29 -23.01
CA GLY A 147 17.34 8.87 -23.35
C GLY A 147 17.29 7.92 -22.15
N ASP A 148 17.62 6.65 -22.37
CA ASP A 148 17.49 5.58 -21.37
C ASP A 148 18.36 5.81 -20.12
N VAL A 149 19.54 6.43 -20.28
CA VAL A 149 20.46 6.73 -19.17
C VAL A 149 19.83 7.71 -18.18
N ALA A 150 19.14 8.73 -18.66
CA ALA A 150 18.46 9.70 -17.78
C ALA A 150 17.33 9.05 -16.97
N LEU A 151 16.58 8.13 -17.57
CA LEU A 151 15.53 7.36 -16.88
C LEU A 151 16.10 6.51 -15.75
N ILE A 152 17.21 5.83 -15.99
CA ILE A 152 17.90 5.02 -14.97
C ILE A 152 18.35 5.90 -13.79
N ILE A 153 18.98 7.05 -14.07
CA ILE A 153 19.45 7.99 -13.05
C ILE A 153 18.29 8.51 -12.20
N VAL A 154 17.17 8.89 -12.81
CA VAL A 154 15.99 9.37 -12.08
C VAL A 154 15.38 8.27 -11.21
N GLY A 155 15.35 7.03 -11.68
CA GLY A 155 14.91 5.89 -10.87
C GLY A 155 15.76 5.69 -9.61
N ILE A 156 17.09 5.85 -9.71
CA ILE A 156 17.99 5.78 -8.55
C ILE A 156 17.76 6.97 -7.62
N LEU A 157 17.70 8.20 -8.15
CA LEU A 157 17.48 9.41 -7.36
C LEU A 157 16.16 9.36 -6.60
N GLN A 158 15.08 8.89 -7.21
CA GLN A 158 13.79 8.75 -6.52
C GLN A 158 13.89 7.81 -5.32
N ARG A 159 14.64 6.71 -5.43
CA ARG A 159 14.87 5.79 -4.30
C ARG A 159 15.65 6.46 -3.17
N VAL A 160 16.69 7.23 -3.52
CA VAL A 160 17.49 7.99 -2.54
C VAL A 160 16.64 9.05 -1.84
N ILE A 161 15.84 9.82 -2.61
CA ILE A 161 14.90 10.80 -2.06
C ILE A 161 13.92 10.12 -1.11
N MET A 162 13.28 9.02 -1.51
CA MET A 162 12.35 8.29 -0.63
C MET A 162 13.03 7.82 0.66
N PHE A 163 14.27 7.34 0.58
CA PHE A 163 15.04 6.91 1.75
C PHE A 163 15.29 8.08 2.73
N VAL A 164 15.72 9.24 2.22
CA VAL A 164 15.97 10.44 3.03
C VAL A 164 14.68 11.01 3.63
N PHE A 165 13.56 10.95 2.90
CA PHE A 165 12.27 11.43 3.38
C PHE A 165 11.52 10.42 4.28
N MET A 166 11.95 9.16 4.34
CA MET A 166 11.30 8.13 5.16
C MET A 166 11.17 8.50 6.65
N PRO A 167 12.20 9.06 7.32
CA PRO A 167 12.07 9.53 8.69
C PRO A 167 11.04 10.67 8.83
N LEU A 168 10.99 11.59 7.86
CA LEU A 168 10.03 12.68 7.85
C LEU A 168 8.59 12.13 7.78
N PHE A 169 8.34 11.14 6.93
CA PHE A 169 7.04 10.45 6.89
C PHE A 169 6.69 9.78 8.21
N GLY A 170 7.69 9.23 8.93
CA GLY A 170 7.51 8.68 10.27
C GLY A 170 7.06 9.74 11.29
N VAL A 171 7.70 10.91 11.30
CA VAL A 171 7.32 12.04 12.16
C VAL A 171 5.90 12.53 11.83
N VAL A 172 5.59 12.74 10.54
CA VAL A 172 4.26 13.18 10.10
C VAL A 172 3.17 12.20 10.53
N GLN A 173 3.40 10.89 10.37
CA GLN A 173 2.45 9.85 10.80
C GLN A 173 2.33 9.76 12.33
N GLY A 174 3.40 10.02 13.08
CA GLY A 174 3.38 10.08 14.54
C GLY A 174 2.68 11.33 15.09
N MET A 175 2.74 12.45 14.37
CA MET A 175 2.04 13.68 14.70
C MET A 175 0.55 13.62 14.37
N GLN A 176 0.15 12.82 13.38
CA GLN A 176 -1.24 12.73 12.90
C GLN A 176 -2.31 12.55 14.00
N PRO A 177 -2.15 11.69 15.03
CA PRO A 177 -3.11 11.59 16.14
C PRO A 177 -3.00 12.69 17.21
N ILE A 178 -1.98 13.54 17.15
CA ILE A 178 -1.78 14.65 18.10
C ILE A 178 -2.48 15.92 17.58
N ILE A 179 -2.41 16.14 16.27
CA ILE A 179 -2.95 17.32 15.59
C ILE A 179 -4.32 17.09 14.92
N GLY A 180 -4.68 15.81 14.74
CA GLY A 180 -5.90 15.36 14.05
C GLY A 180 -7.01 14.98 15.01
#